data_AF-A0AAU9DKD3-F1
#
_entry.id   AF-A0AAU9DKD3-F1
#
_cell.length_a   1.000
_cell.length_b   1.000
_cell.length_c   1.000
_cell.angle_alpha   90.00
_cell.angle_beta   90.00
_cell.angle_gamma   90.00
#
_symmetry.space_group_name_H-M   'P 1'
#
loop_
_entity.id
_entity.type
_entity.pdbx_description
1 polymer ?
#
loop_
_entity_poly.entity_id
_entity_poly.type
_entity_poly.pdbx_seq_one_letter_code
_entity_poly.pdbx_strand_id
1 'polypeptide(L)'
;MKKTLKLVLCFAILIGIQTGQAEPIFRTNHILSESFIHQPDTGFVDLKTYDSNFSYDFRYATTNNFLKEKVYDCVQCLLRKDVAEALVRVNEKLKAKGYRIRLYDCYRPKGVQRKMWKIKPDARYVANPNAKGSSHNRGGAVDLTLETLEGKVLDMGTDFDHFGKRAHSDNNTLPAQILKNRELLRKTMMSEGFRPIRTEWWHFYFENAKKYSISNFPFDCQ
;
A
#
# COMPACT_ATOMS: atom_id res chain seq x y z
N MET A 1 64.41 25.58 54.26
CA MET A 1 64.49 24.11 54.19
C MET A 1 63.45 23.60 53.21
N LYS A 2 63.91 22.80 52.23
CA LYS A 2 63.15 22.27 51.09
C LYS A 2 61.89 21.51 51.53
N LYS A 3 60.74 21.74 50.89
CA LYS A 3 59.73 20.69 50.66
C LYS A 3 59.07 20.85 49.28
N THR A 4 59.41 19.89 48.44
CA THR A 4 58.88 19.53 47.13
C THR A 4 57.38 19.23 47.22
N LEU A 5 56.56 19.84 46.36
CA LEU A 5 55.16 19.46 46.19
C LEU A 5 55.04 18.52 44.99
N LYS A 6 54.61 17.29 45.27
CA LYS A 6 54.39 16.22 44.30
C LYS A 6 53.18 16.54 43.40
N LEU A 7 53.39 16.37 42.10
CA LEU A 7 52.36 16.31 41.07
C LEU A 7 51.52 15.03 41.27
N VAL A 8 50.22 15.17 41.50
CA VAL A 8 49.25 14.06 41.49
C VAL A 8 48.47 14.17 40.19
N LEU A 9 48.67 13.21 39.30
CA LEU A 9 47.93 13.06 38.05
C LEU A 9 46.61 12.34 38.38
N CYS A 10 45.48 13.04 38.33
CA CYS A 10 44.15 12.42 38.37
C CYS A 10 43.72 12.04 36.94
N PHE A 11 43.68 10.74 36.64
CA PHE A 11 42.99 10.22 35.46
C PHE A 11 41.48 10.29 35.70
N ALA A 12 40.79 11.22 35.05
CA ALA A 12 39.33 11.24 34.99
C ALA A 12 38.87 10.23 33.91
N ILE A 13 38.23 9.15 34.34
CA ILE A 13 37.52 8.23 33.44
C ILE A 13 36.19 8.89 33.08
N LEU A 14 36.10 9.46 31.88
CA LEU A 14 34.85 9.94 31.29
C LEU A 14 34.01 8.72 30.85
N ILE A 15 33.09 8.27 31.70
CA ILE A 15 32.01 7.38 31.29
C ILE A 15 30.96 8.25 30.62
N GLY A 16 30.95 8.25 29.29
CA GLY A 16 29.90 8.90 28.50
C GLY A 16 28.57 8.16 28.70
N ILE A 17 27.63 8.80 29.38
CA ILE A 17 26.23 8.37 29.42
C ILE A 17 25.62 8.77 28.07
N GLN A 18 25.48 7.82 27.16
CA GLN A 18 24.63 8.01 25.98
C GLN A 18 23.16 7.97 26.42
N THR A 19 22.56 9.15 26.57
CA THR A 19 21.11 9.29 26.69
C THR A 19 20.49 9.05 25.32
N GLY A 20 20.27 7.78 24.97
CA GLY A 20 19.39 7.43 23.86
C GLY A 20 17.94 7.63 24.29
N GLN A 21 17.34 8.76 23.94
CA GLN A 21 15.89 8.88 23.98
C GLN A 21 15.31 8.02 22.86
N ALA A 22 14.66 6.92 23.23
CA ALA A 22 13.87 6.13 22.30
C ALA A 22 12.64 6.95 21.88
N GLU A 23 12.47 7.14 20.57
CA GLU A 23 11.25 7.72 19.97
C GLU A 23 10.03 6.85 20.35
N PRO A 24 8.85 7.46 20.57
CA PRO A 24 7.69 6.72 21.06
C PRO A 24 7.14 5.81 19.97
N ILE A 25 7.25 4.51 20.19
CA ILE A 25 6.53 3.48 19.41
C ILE A 25 5.04 3.71 19.64
N PHE A 26 4.35 4.19 18.60
CA PHE A 26 2.88 4.21 18.56
C PHE A 26 2.38 2.77 18.71
N ARG A 27 2.02 2.39 19.94
CA ARG A 27 1.31 1.13 20.22
C ARG A 27 -0.15 1.31 19.84
N THR A 28 -0.49 1.04 18.59
CA THR A 28 -1.84 0.58 18.27
C THR A 28 -2.04 -0.79 18.92
N ASN A 29 -3.18 -1.00 19.56
CA ASN A 29 -3.55 -2.24 20.28
C ASN A 29 -3.83 -3.41 19.30
N HIS A 30 -2.89 -3.69 18.40
CA HIS A 30 -2.86 -4.94 17.63
C HIS A 30 -1.69 -5.75 18.15
N ILE A 31 -1.97 -6.77 18.96
CA ILE A 31 -0.99 -7.76 19.37
C ILE A 31 -0.62 -8.54 18.11
N LEU A 32 0.49 -8.16 17.48
CA LEU A 32 1.15 -8.96 16.46
C LEU A 32 1.69 -10.21 17.17
N SER A 33 1.27 -11.40 16.74
CA SER A 33 1.75 -12.66 17.33
C SER A 33 3.27 -12.83 17.14
N GLU A 34 3.92 -13.57 18.04
CA GLU A 34 5.39 -13.77 18.03
C GLU A 34 5.93 -14.38 16.73
N SER A 35 5.10 -15.07 15.95
CA SER A 35 5.43 -15.60 14.62
C SER A 35 5.76 -14.53 13.57
N PHE A 36 5.45 -13.25 13.82
CA PHE A 36 5.67 -12.15 12.88
C PHE A 36 7.09 -11.54 12.95
N ILE A 37 7.91 -11.89 13.94
CA ILE A 37 9.21 -11.25 14.19
C ILE A 37 10.30 -11.70 13.19
N HIS A 38 10.07 -12.76 12.39
CA HIS A 38 11.13 -13.37 11.56
C HIS A 38 10.91 -13.34 10.04
N GLN A 39 9.87 -12.68 9.54
CA GLN A 39 9.75 -12.46 8.09
C GLN A 39 10.65 -11.29 7.68
N PRO A 40 11.50 -11.42 6.65
CA PRO A 40 12.27 -10.30 6.16
C PRO A 40 11.31 -9.15 5.85
N ASP A 41 11.68 -7.91 6.20
CA ASP A 41 10.78 -6.74 6.10
C ASP A 41 10.30 -6.42 4.66
N THR A 42 10.77 -7.18 3.67
CA THR A 42 10.34 -7.14 2.26
C THR A 42 9.57 -8.38 1.78
N GLY A 43 9.17 -9.29 2.67
CA GLY A 43 8.35 -10.45 2.33
C GLY A 43 6.97 -10.05 1.78
N PHE A 44 6.36 -10.94 1.00
CA PHE A 44 4.92 -10.82 0.72
C PHE A 44 4.14 -11.28 1.94
N VAL A 45 3.09 -10.54 2.28
CA VAL A 45 2.15 -10.85 3.34
C VAL A 45 0.73 -10.70 2.82
N ASP A 46 -0.20 -11.51 3.33
CA ASP A 46 -1.62 -11.31 3.08
C ASP A 46 -2.18 -10.27 4.07
N LEU A 47 -2.73 -9.19 3.54
CA LEU A 47 -3.34 -8.10 4.31
C LEU A 47 -4.39 -8.61 5.31
N LYS A 48 -5.11 -9.68 4.96
CA LYS A 48 -6.16 -10.26 5.84
C LYS A 48 -5.61 -10.77 7.17
N THR A 49 -4.31 -11.07 7.25
CA THR A 49 -3.65 -11.48 8.50
C THR A 49 -3.31 -10.29 9.42
N TYR A 50 -3.37 -9.06 8.91
CA TYR A 50 -3.04 -7.82 9.65
C TYR A 50 -4.29 -7.10 10.13
N ASP A 51 -5.32 -7.02 9.29
CA ASP A 51 -6.57 -6.32 9.62
C ASP A 51 -7.75 -6.94 8.86
N SER A 52 -8.80 -7.31 9.61
CA SER A 52 -10.04 -7.86 9.08
C SER A 52 -11.06 -6.79 8.67
N ASN A 53 -10.78 -5.50 8.90
CA ASN A 53 -11.69 -4.39 8.61
C ASN A 53 -11.62 -3.87 7.18
N PHE A 54 -10.99 -4.61 6.27
CA PHE A 54 -11.02 -4.34 4.84
C PHE A 54 -12.21 -5.04 4.18
N SER A 55 -12.74 -4.42 3.13
CA SER A 55 -13.71 -5.02 2.23
C SER A 55 -13.04 -5.42 0.91
N TYR A 56 -13.56 -6.43 0.23
CA TYR A 56 -12.91 -7.07 -0.91
C TYR A 56 -13.89 -7.22 -2.08
N ASP A 57 -13.45 -6.80 -3.26
CA ASP A 57 -14.14 -6.95 -4.54
C ASP A 57 -13.11 -7.22 -5.63
N PHE A 58 -12.37 -8.31 -5.46
CA PHE A 58 -11.21 -8.65 -6.28
C PHE A 58 -11.63 -8.94 -7.72
N ARG A 59 -11.62 -7.89 -8.55
CA ARG A 59 -12.24 -7.88 -9.89
C ARG A 59 -11.61 -8.93 -10.81
N TYR A 60 -10.31 -9.18 -10.67
CA TYR A 60 -9.58 -10.18 -11.46
C TYR A 60 -9.74 -11.62 -10.97
N ALA A 61 -10.36 -11.85 -9.80
CA ALA A 61 -10.85 -13.16 -9.35
C ALA A 61 -12.29 -13.47 -9.85
N THR A 62 -12.88 -12.55 -10.61
CA THR A 62 -14.22 -12.67 -11.21
C THR A 62 -14.13 -12.37 -12.71
N THR A 63 -15.26 -12.37 -13.43
CA THR A 63 -15.35 -11.89 -14.82
C THR A 63 -15.65 -10.39 -14.92
N ASN A 64 -15.89 -9.71 -13.79
CA ASN A 64 -16.21 -8.29 -13.73
C ASN A 64 -14.94 -7.42 -13.79
N ASN A 65 -14.22 -7.52 -14.90
CA ASN A 65 -13.02 -6.76 -15.19
C ASN A 65 -12.92 -6.49 -16.70
N PHE A 66 -11.92 -5.74 -17.14
CA PHE A 66 -11.77 -5.42 -18.56
C PHE A 66 -11.36 -6.61 -19.44
N LEU A 67 -10.79 -7.69 -18.87
CA LEU A 67 -10.43 -8.90 -19.60
C LEU A 67 -11.65 -9.78 -19.87
N LYS A 68 -12.74 -9.61 -19.11
CA LYS A 68 -13.93 -10.48 -19.11
C LYS A 68 -13.61 -11.95 -18.82
N GLU A 69 -12.49 -12.19 -18.13
CA GLU A 69 -11.95 -13.49 -17.76
C GLU A 69 -11.57 -13.47 -16.28
N LYS A 70 -11.76 -14.60 -15.59
CA LYS A 70 -11.18 -14.83 -14.26
C LYS A 70 -9.71 -15.19 -14.42
N VAL A 71 -8.80 -14.37 -13.88
CA VAL A 71 -7.34 -14.56 -14.01
C VAL A 71 -6.63 -14.80 -12.68
N TYR A 72 -7.34 -14.68 -11.55
CA TYR A 72 -6.91 -15.12 -10.23
C TYR A 72 -7.82 -16.24 -9.74
N ASP A 73 -7.25 -17.27 -9.11
CA ASP A 73 -8.03 -18.43 -8.68
C ASP A 73 -8.81 -18.17 -7.38
N CYS A 74 -8.30 -17.30 -6.51
CA CYS A 74 -8.90 -16.90 -5.23
C CYS A 74 -8.65 -15.41 -4.90
N VAL A 75 -9.22 -14.95 -3.77
CA VAL A 75 -9.06 -13.59 -3.24
C VAL A 75 -7.94 -13.58 -2.21
N GLN A 76 -6.79 -13.00 -2.55
CA GLN A 76 -5.66 -12.76 -1.65
C GLN A 76 -5.06 -11.38 -1.92
N CYS A 77 -5.08 -10.49 -0.93
CA CYS A 77 -4.40 -9.20 -1.05
C CYS A 77 -2.94 -9.33 -0.58
N LEU A 78 -2.08 -9.85 -1.46
CA LEU A 78 -0.65 -9.94 -1.15
C LEU A 78 0.04 -8.59 -1.38
N LEU A 79 0.76 -8.11 -0.38
CA LEU A 79 1.53 -6.87 -0.41
C LEU A 79 2.90 -7.08 0.23
N ARG A 80 3.83 -6.16 0.02
CA ARG A 80 5.03 -6.08 0.87
C ARG A 80 4.62 -5.69 2.29
N LYS A 81 5.32 -6.21 3.31
CA LYS A 81 5.00 -5.96 4.72
C LYS A 81 4.82 -4.47 5.03
N ASP A 82 5.81 -3.63 4.69
CA ASP A 82 5.76 -2.18 4.91
C ASP A 82 4.62 -1.48 4.15
N VAL A 83 4.22 -2.01 3.00
CA VAL A 83 3.07 -1.54 2.22
C VAL A 83 1.74 -1.93 2.89
N ALA A 84 1.63 -3.15 3.41
CA ALA A 84 0.46 -3.63 4.13
C ALA A 84 0.23 -2.83 5.41
N GLU A 85 1.29 -2.63 6.21
CA GLU A 85 1.24 -1.82 7.44
C GLU A 85 0.82 -0.37 7.16
N ALA A 86 1.34 0.23 6.09
CA ALA A 86 0.92 1.57 5.67
C ALA A 86 -0.57 1.60 5.28
N LEU A 87 -1.05 0.58 4.56
CA LEU A 87 -2.45 0.50 4.15
C LEU A 87 -3.40 0.32 5.35
N VAL A 88 -2.99 -0.44 6.38
CA VAL A 88 -3.73 -0.55 7.65
C VAL A 88 -3.91 0.84 8.28
N ARG A 89 -2.84 1.64 8.37
CA ARG A 89 -2.93 3.01 8.91
C ARG A 89 -3.85 3.93 8.10
N VAL A 90 -3.86 3.78 6.76
CA VAL A 90 -4.86 4.48 5.92
C VAL A 90 -6.28 4.05 6.30
N ASN A 91 -6.53 2.74 6.43
CA ASN A 91 -7.85 2.22 6.75
C ASN A 91 -8.33 2.70 8.14
N GLU A 92 -7.44 2.74 9.13
CA GLU A 92 -7.73 3.30 10.46
C GLU A 92 -8.13 4.78 10.40
N LYS A 93 -7.39 5.60 9.63
CA LYS A 93 -7.73 7.02 9.40
C LYS A 93 -9.08 7.21 8.70
N LEU A 94 -9.44 6.31 7.78
CA LEU A 94 -10.73 6.33 7.09
C LEU A 94 -11.86 5.89 8.01
N LYS A 95 -11.63 4.87 8.85
CA LYS A 95 -12.60 4.39 9.86
C LYS A 95 -12.99 5.48 10.83
N ALA A 96 -12.03 6.28 11.29
CA ALA A 96 -12.29 7.45 12.13
C ALA A 96 -13.19 8.52 11.44
N LYS A 97 -13.37 8.44 10.12
CA LYS A 97 -14.23 9.32 9.32
C LYS A 97 -15.53 8.63 8.85
N GLY A 98 -15.82 7.42 9.30
CA GLY A 98 -17.02 6.67 8.91
C GLY A 98 -16.89 5.91 7.58
N TYR A 99 -15.67 5.63 7.12
CA TYR A 99 -15.40 4.89 5.88
C TYR A 99 -14.42 3.75 6.12
N ARG A 100 -14.36 2.80 5.19
CA ARG A 100 -13.30 1.79 5.11
C ARG A 100 -12.88 1.56 3.66
N ILE A 101 -11.73 0.93 3.49
CA ILE A 101 -11.19 0.58 2.17
C ILE A 101 -11.92 -0.66 1.62
N ARG A 102 -12.28 -0.58 0.33
CA ARG A 102 -12.66 -1.74 -0.49
C ARG A 102 -11.61 -1.97 -1.56
N LEU A 103 -11.02 -3.15 -1.59
CA LEU A 103 -9.91 -3.50 -2.49
C LEU A 103 -10.40 -4.19 -3.77
N TYR A 104 -9.84 -3.77 -4.91
CA TYR A 104 -10.07 -4.35 -6.23
C TYR A 104 -8.89 -5.20 -6.72
N ASP A 105 -7.65 -4.78 -6.43
CA ASP A 105 -6.43 -5.52 -6.77
C ASP A 105 -5.26 -5.16 -5.83
N CYS A 106 -4.33 -6.11 -5.65
CA CYS A 106 -3.10 -5.96 -4.86
C CYS A 106 -1.91 -6.50 -5.68
N TYR A 107 -1.18 -7.51 -5.19
CA TYR A 107 -0.20 -8.21 -6.02
C TYR A 107 -0.84 -8.76 -7.29
N ARG A 108 -0.18 -8.51 -8.42
CA ARG A 108 -0.56 -9.05 -9.73
C ARG A 108 0.62 -9.83 -10.29
N PRO A 109 0.49 -11.14 -10.60
CA PRO A 109 1.57 -11.87 -11.26
C PRO A 109 1.97 -11.24 -12.61
N LYS A 110 3.27 -11.19 -12.93
CA LYS A 110 3.77 -10.65 -14.21
C LYS A 110 3.11 -11.32 -15.43
N GLY A 111 2.75 -12.60 -15.34
CA GLY A 111 2.02 -13.34 -16.37
C GLY A 111 0.64 -12.76 -16.65
N VAL A 112 -0.09 -12.39 -15.61
CA VAL A 112 -1.39 -11.69 -15.74
C VAL A 112 -1.18 -10.30 -16.35
N GLN A 113 -0.15 -9.56 -15.93
CA GLN A 113 0.19 -8.26 -16.56
C GLN A 113 0.45 -8.39 -18.07
N ARG A 114 1.06 -9.49 -18.54
CA ARG A 114 1.22 -9.76 -19.98
C ARG A 114 -0.10 -10.02 -20.69
N LYS A 115 -1.02 -10.78 -20.08
CA LYS A 115 -2.39 -10.99 -20.61
C LYS A 115 -3.12 -9.64 -20.75
N MET A 116 -3.07 -8.82 -19.69
CA MET A 116 -3.65 -7.47 -19.67
C MET A 116 -3.10 -6.60 -20.80
N TRP A 117 -1.78 -6.55 -20.97
CA TRP A 117 -1.13 -5.76 -22.01
C TRP A 117 -1.51 -6.22 -23.43
N LYS A 118 -1.70 -7.53 -23.65
CA LYS A 118 -2.13 -8.06 -24.95
C LYS A 118 -3.51 -7.51 -25.36
N ILE A 119 -4.41 -7.31 -24.40
CA ILE A 119 -5.76 -6.76 -24.63
C ILE A 119 -5.73 -5.23 -24.71
N LYS A 120 -4.96 -4.58 -23.84
CA LYS A 120 -4.85 -3.12 -23.75
C LYS A 120 -3.37 -2.69 -23.76
N PRO A 121 -2.74 -2.60 -24.95
CA PRO A 121 -1.33 -2.20 -25.09
C PRO A 121 -1.16 -0.67 -25.01
N ASP A 122 -1.69 -0.07 -23.95
CA ASP A 122 -1.68 1.38 -23.72
C ASP A 122 -1.07 1.67 -22.35
N ALA A 123 0.18 2.15 -22.36
CA ALA A 123 0.98 2.40 -21.16
C ALA A 123 0.39 3.48 -20.24
N ARG A 124 -0.65 4.20 -20.68
CA ARG A 124 -1.42 5.12 -19.83
C ARG A 124 -2.27 4.39 -18.80
N TYR A 125 -2.68 3.15 -19.08
CA TYR A 125 -3.64 2.39 -18.27
C TYR A 125 -3.12 1.02 -17.86
N VAL A 126 -2.30 0.38 -18.69
CA VAL A 126 -1.73 -0.93 -18.40
C VAL A 126 -0.22 -0.83 -18.51
N ALA A 127 0.52 -1.05 -17.43
CA ALA A 127 1.98 -0.96 -17.46
C ALA A 127 2.58 -1.95 -18.48
N ASN A 128 3.53 -1.48 -19.29
CA ASN A 128 4.23 -2.33 -20.26
C ASN A 128 5.09 -3.40 -19.53
N PRO A 129 4.77 -4.70 -19.68
CA PRO A 129 5.46 -5.77 -18.97
C PRO A 129 6.91 -6.00 -19.41
N ASN A 130 7.30 -5.48 -20.58
CA ASN A 130 8.63 -5.61 -21.17
C ASN A 130 9.55 -4.41 -20.85
N ALA A 131 9.02 -3.37 -20.19
CA ALA A 131 9.79 -2.24 -19.70
C ALA A 131 10.15 -2.43 -18.22
N LYS A 132 9.79 -1.48 -17.34
CA LYS A 132 10.07 -1.53 -15.90
C LYS A 132 9.08 -2.39 -15.09
N GLY A 133 8.08 -3.00 -15.74
CA GLY A 133 6.99 -3.73 -15.10
C GLY A 133 6.00 -2.85 -14.34
N SER A 134 5.09 -3.48 -13.58
CA SER A 134 4.09 -2.80 -12.74
C SER A 134 4.47 -2.81 -11.26
N SER A 135 4.09 -1.78 -10.51
CA SER A 135 4.18 -1.77 -9.04
C SER A 135 3.31 -2.87 -8.40
N HIS A 136 2.23 -3.30 -9.07
CA HIS A 136 1.46 -4.47 -8.63
C HIS A 136 2.31 -5.75 -8.66
N ASN A 137 3.17 -5.93 -9.67
CA ASN A 137 4.04 -7.11 -9.74
C ASN A 137 5.11 -7.12 -8.64
N ARG A 138 5.31 -5.99 -7.97
CA ARG A 138 6.28 -5.80 -6.89
C ARG A 138 5.64 -5.92 -5.50
N GLY A 139 4.32 -6.11 -5.41
CA GLY A 139 3.57 -6.06 -4.15
C GLY A 139 3.50 -4.66 -3.53
N GLY A 140 3.72 -3.62 -4.35
CA GLY A 140 3.83 -2.23 -3.91
C GLY A 140 2.77 -1.31 -4.48
N ALA A 141 1.64 -1.85 -4.94
CA ALA A 141 0.50 -1.07 -5.38
C ALA A 141 -0.82 -1.75 -5.03
N VAL A 142 -1.87 -0.94 -4.96
CA VAL A 142 -3.25 -1.34 -4.72
C VAL A 142 -4.17 -0.56 -5.65
N ASP A 143 -5.23 -1.23 -6.07
CA ASP A 143 -6.40 -0.62 -6.71
C ASP A 143 -7.56 -0.72 -5.73
N LEU A 144 -8.20 0.41 -5.39
CA LEU A 144 -9.18 0.46 -4.31
C LEU A 144 -10.20 1.60 -4.45
N THR A 145 -11.23 1.54 -3.61
CA THR A 145 -12.21 2.61 -3.39
C THR A 145 -12.51 2.76 -1.90
N LEU A 146 -13.41 3.69 -1.59
CA LEU A 146 -14.00 3.87 -0.27
C LEU A 146 -15.40 3.25 -0.23
N GLU A 147 -15.75 2.65 0.89
CA GLU A 147 -17.12 2.33 1.26
C GLU A 147 -17.45 2.89 2.66
N THR A 148 -18.73 3.15 2.93
CA THR A 148 -19.17 3.47 4.30
C THR A 148 -19.04 2.25 5.19
N LEU A 149 -19.08 2.43 6.51
CA LEU A 149 -19.01 1.31 7.46
C LEU A 149 -20.20 0.33 7.31
N GLU A 150 -21.32 0.80 6.75
CA GLU A 150 -22.50 0.00 6.42
C GLU A 150 -22.36 -0.74 5.06
N GLY A 151 -21.23 -0.57 4.37
CA GLY A 151 -20.92 -1.28 3.12
C GLY A 151 -21.36 -0.59 1.83
N LYS A 152 -21.78 0.69 1.89
CA LYS A 152 -22.14 1.44 0.68
C LYS A 152 -20.88 1.98 0.01
N VAL A 153 -20.58 1.51 -1.20
CA VAL A 153 -19.46 2.03 -2.01
C VAL A 153 -19.72 3.50 -2.39
N LEU A 154 -18.70 4.34 -2.24
CA LEU A 154 -18.77 5.75 -2.62
C LEU A 154 -18.70 5.90 -4.13
N ASP A 155 -19.52 6.80 -4.68
CA ASP A 155 -19.47 7.14 -6.10
C ASP A 155 -18.18 7.92 -6.41
N MET A 156 -17.36 7.34 -7.28
CA MET A 156 -16.10 7.90 -7.75
C MET A 156 -16.20 8.41 -9.20
N GLY A 157 -17.40 8.42 -9.78
CA GLY A 157 -17.72 8.96 -11.10
C GLY A 157 -17.50 8.00 -12.27
N THR A 158 -16.70 6.95 -12.08
CA THR A 158 -16.55 5.80 -13.00
C THR A 158 -16.39 4.54 -12.16
N ASP A 159 -16.65 3.37 -12.75
CA ASP A 159 -16.18 2.12 -12.17
C ASP A 159 -14.64 2.00 -12.28
N PHE A 160 -14.08 1.02 -11.58
CA PHE A 160 -12.74 0.49 -11.78
C PHE A 160 -12.54 0.02 -13.23
N ASP A 161 -11.29 -0.01 -13.71
CA ASP A 161 -10.92 -0.35 -15.10
C ASP A 161 -11.51 0.57 -16.19
N HIS A 162 -12.08 1.73 -15.82
CA HIS A 162 -12.55 2.71 -16.80
C HIS A 162 -11.38 3.43 -17.50
N PHE A 163 -11.06 3.03 -18.72
CA PHE A 163 -9.96 3.62 -19.50
C PHE A 163 -10.37 4.88 -20.26
N GLY A 164 -10.50 6.01 -19.55
CA GLY A 164 -10.85 7.30 -20.15
C GLY A 164 -10.53 8.49 -19.25
N LYS A 165 -10.56 9.70 -19.84
CA LYS A 165 -10.30 10.97 -19.10
C LYS A 165 -11.20 11.18 -17.89
N ARG A 166 -12.39 10.56 -17.87
CA ARG A 166 -13.31 10.61 -16.72
C ARG A 166 -12.71 9.93 -15.47
N ALA A 167 -11.86 8.92 -15.65
CA ALA A 167 -11.17 8.24 -14.55
C ALA A 167 -9.88 8.93 -14.10
N HIS A 168 -9.37 9.91 -14.86
CA HIS A 168 -8.11 10.57 -14.52
C HIS A 168 -8.25 11.31 -13.19
N SER A 169 -7.23 11.18 -12.33
CA SER A 169 -7.22 11.75 -10.98
C SER A 169 -7.08 13.27 -10.96
N ASP A 170 -6.64 13.86 -12.09
CA ASP A 170 -6.58 15.30 -12.33
C ASP A 170 -7.87 15.87 -12.97
N ASN A 171 -8.90 15.04 -13.18
CA ASN A 171 -10.16 15.50 -13.74
C ASN A 171 -11.02 16.22 -12.68
N ASN A 172 -11.02 17.55 -12.76
CA ASN A 172 -11.75 18.42 -11.85
C ASN A 172 -13.12 18.89 -12.39
N THR A 173 -13.63 18.30 -13.48
CA THR A 173 -14.93 18.67 -14.08
C THR A 173 -16.08 17.75 -13.65
N LEU A 174 -15.87 16.93 -12.62
CA LEU A 174 -16.86 15.99 -12.10
C LEU A 174 -17.77 16.67 -11.07
N PRO A 175 -18.96 16.10 -10.79
CA PRO A 175 -19.82 16.58 -9.71
C PRO A 175 -19.08 16.73 -8.38
N ALA A 176 -19.42 17.76 -7.61
CA ALA A 176 -18.70 18.13 -6.39
C ALA A 176 -18.57 16.99 -5.37
N GLN A 177 -19.59 16.13 -5.25
CA GLN A 177 -19.55 14.98 -4.34
C GLN A 177 -18.51 13.93 -4.78
N ILE A 178 -18.38 13.67 -6.08
CA ILE A 178 -17.36 12.76 -6.62
C ILE A 178 -15.95 13.32 -6.36
N LEU A 179 -15.75 14.62 -6.58
CA LEU A 179 -14.47 15.27 -6.30
C LEU A 179 -14.10 15.19 -4.81
N LYS A 180 -15.07 15.40 -3.91
CA LYS A 180 -14.87 15.23 -2.46
C LYS A 180 -14.47 13.79 -2.10
N ASN A 181 -15.13 12.79 -2.68
CA ASN A 181 -14.81 11.38 -2.44
C ASN A 181 -13.40 11.02 -2.90
N ARG A 182 -13.03 11.42 -4.14
CA ARG A 182 -11.68 11.21 -4.69
C ARG A 182 -10.61 11.93 -3.88
N GLU A 183 -10.88 13.15 -3.43
CA GLU A 183 -9.96 13.94 -2.63
C GLU A 183 -9.74 13.33 -1.23
N LEU A 184 -10.81 12.85 -0.59
CA LEU A 184 -10.71 12.11 0.67
C LEU A 184 -9.79 10.89 0.53
N LEU A 185 -10.03 10.09 -0.52
CA LEU A 185 -9.23 8.91 -0.80
C LEU A 185 -7.76 9.30 -1.03
N ARG A 186 -7.53 10.22 -1.98
CA ARG A 186 -6.21 10.69 -2.37
C ARG A 186 -5.41 11.21 -1.18
N LYS A 187 -5.98 12.14 -0.39
CA LYS A 187 -5.30 12.73 0.76
C LYS A 187 -4.94 11.69 1.81
N THR A 188 -5.85 10.77 2.10
CA THR A 188 -5.61 9.77 3.15
C THR A 188 -4.54 8.77 2.73
N MET A 189 -4.59 8.27 1.49
CA MET A 189 -3.54 7.43 0.90
C MET A 189 -2.18 8.15 0.93
N MET A 190 -2.13 9.40 0.45
CA MET A 190 -0.88 10.17 0.41
C MET A 190 -0.29 10.47 1.78
N SER A 191 -1.10 10.54 2.83
CA SER A 191 -0.62 10.75 4.19
C SER A 191 0.18 9.57 4.77
N GLU A 192 0.15 8.41 4.10
CA GLU A 192 0.84 7.18 4.51
C GLU A 192 1.82 6.69 3.43
N GLY A 193 2.34 7.59 2.58
CA GLY A 193 3.41 7.26 1.62
C GLY A 193 2.95 6.62 0.31
N PHE A 194 1.65 6.59 0.04
CA PHE A 194 1.12 6.19 -1.27
C PHE A 194 1.09 7.37 -2.25
N ARG A 195 1.26 7.07 -3.53
CA ARG A 195 1.20 8.05 -4.62
C ARG A 195 0.21 7.59 -5.68
N PRO A 196 -0.68 8.48 -6.14
CA PRO A 196 -1.58 8.16 -7.24
C PRO A 196 -0.84 8.24 -8.58
N ILE A 197 -1.50 7.76 -9.63
CA ILE A 197 -1.15 8.11 -11.01
C ILE A 197 -2.20 9.03 -11.60
N ARG A 198 -1.82 9.78 -12.64
CA ARG A 198 -2.69 10.77 -13.27
C ARG A 198 -3.93 10.14 -13.92
N THR A 199 -3.79 8.94 -14.47
CA THR A 199 -4.78 8.32 -15.35
C THR A 199 -5.87 7.53 -14.65
N GLU A 200 -5.73 7.27 -13.34
CA GLU A 200 -6.58 6.34 -12.59
C GLU A 200 -6.81 6.89 -11.17
N TRP A 201 -8.07 7.09 -10.79
CA TRP A 201 -8.41 7.58 -9.44
C TRP A 201 -8.28 6.52 -8.35
N TRP A 202 -8.35 5.23 -8.72
CA TRP A 202 -8.34 4.09 -7.80
C TRP A 202 -6.92 3.58 -7.50
N HIS A 203 -5.95 3.89 -8.36
CA HIS A 203 -4.62 3.29 -8.33
C HIS A 203 -3.65 4.07 -7.45
N PHE A 204 -3.00 3.37 -6.54
CA PHE A 204 -1.97 3.92 -5.67
C PHE A 204 -0.78 2.98 -5.58
N TYR A 205 0.42 3.50 -5.80
CA TYR A 205 1.67 2.79 -5.54
C TYR A 205 2.37 3.38 -4.33
N PHE A 206 3.07 2.55 -3.57
CA PHE A 206 3.89 3.00 -2.46
C PHE A 206 5.16 3.68 -3.00
N GLU A 207 5.56 4.83 -2.45
CA GLU A 207 6.64 5.66 -3.00
C GLU A 207 7.95 4.87 -3.23
N ASN A 208 8.25 3.94 -2.33
CA ASN A 208 9.43 3.09 -2.39
C ASN A 208 9.23 1.77 -3.17
N ALA A 209 8.10 1.56 -3.84
CA ALA A 209 7.76 0.29 -4.52
C ALA A 209 8.80 -0.16 -5.55
N LYS A 210 9.58 0.76 -6.12
CA LYS A 210 10.65 0.45 -7.09
C LYS A 210 11.81 -0.34 -6.49
N LYS A 211 12.00 -0.31 -5.15
CA LYS A 211 13.08 -1.05 -4.47
C LYS A 211 12.85 -2.56 -4.50
N TYR A 212 11.61 -3.01 -4.56
CA TYR A 212 11.30 -4.44 -4.55
C TYR A 212 11.48 -5.04 -5.94
N SER A 213 11.91 -6.30 -6.03
CA SER A 213 11.96 -7.05 -7.28
C SER A 213 10.56 -7.31 -7.86
N ILE A 214 10.49 -7.50 -9.18
CA ILE A 214 9.28 -8.00 -9.84
C ILE A 214 9.10 -9.47 -9.48
N SER A 215 7.86 -9.86 -9.20
CA SER A 215 7.47 -11.23 -8.89
C SER A 215 6.48 -11.80 -9.90
N ASN A 216 6.42 -13.14 -9.99
CA ASN A 216 5.58 -13.86 -10.94
C ASN A 216 5.16 -15.26 -10.43
N PHE A 217 4.97 -15.41 -9.13
CA PHE A 217 4.41 -16.64 -8.56
C PHE A 217 2.87 -16.61 -8.64
N PRO A 218 2.21 -17.79 -8.76
CA PRO A 218 0.76 -17.92 -8.68
C PRO A 218 0.25 -17.70 -7.25
N PHE A 219 -1.05 -17.44 -7.09
CA PHE A 219 -1.67 -17.42 -5.76
C PHE A 219 -1.75 -18.83 -5.17
N ASP A 220 -1.53 -18.94 -3.87
CA ASP A 220 -1.66 -20.21 -3.14
C ASP A 220 -3.08 -20.31 -2.56
N CYS A 221 -3.99 -20.85 -3.38
CA CYS A 221 -5.41 -20.93 -3.08
C CYS A 221 -5.73 -22.29 -2.42
N GLN A 222 -5.30 -22.46 -1.16
CA GLN A 222 -5.69 -23.60 -0.33
C GLN A 222 -7.00 -23.32 0.42
#